data_AF-A0A3M7NX24-F1
#
_entry.id   AF-A0A3M7NX24-F1
#
_cell.length_a   1.000
_cell.length_b   1.000
_cell.length_c   1.000
_cell.angle_alpha   90.00
_cell.angle_beta   90.00
_cell.angle_gamma   90.00
#
_symmetry.space_group_name_H-M   'P 1'
#
loop_
_entity.id
_entity.type
_entity.pdbx_description
1 polymer ?
#
loop_
_entity_poly.entity_id
_entity_poly.type
_entity_poly.pdbx_seq_one_letter_code
_entity_poly.pdbx_strand_id
1 'polypeptide(L)'
;MSRNHSTELEPLVSVFEHMSDKPRGPEALERLRKIASIVKPLMRQRNWVVGTLAEFYPVEHNLLGLNINRGQKICLRLRYPGDDHQFLPLENVVDTMLHELAHNVIGPHNREFHALWDKLRDEHEALVRKGYTGEGFLGHGNRLGGRRIPMSEVRRQARAVAERRKTLSAGGGQKLGGTGIMRGQDARAIIAAAAEKRMKIERGCASNTDRGRQIAREEAVKKDKVTRTTVEHEDEQEAAIMQAYIELIQEDEKAQLGDQYLPPSQSNPAGNEG
;
A
#
# COMPACT_ATOMS: atom_id res chain seq x y z
N MET A 1 34.36 -0.31 24.38
CA MET A 1 33.07 0.38 24.58
C MET A 1 32.07 -0.24 23.63
N SER A 2 31.08 -0.95 24.18
CA SER A 2 30.11 -1.75 23.44
C SER A 2 29.28 -0.84 22.51
N ARG A 3 29.27 -1.12 21.21
CA ARG A 3 28.30 -0.51 20.29
C ARG A 3 26.98 -1.24 20.51
N ASN A 4 26.07 -0.64 21.29
CA ASN A 4 24.68 -1.04 21.31
C ASN A 4 24.18 -1.05 19.85
N HIS A 5 23.93 -2.24 19.31
CA HIS A 5 23.16 -2.38 18.08
C HIS A 5 21.72 -2.14 18.49
N SER A 6 21.19 -0.96 18.20
CA SER A 6 19.75 -0.74 18.27
C SER A 6 19.10 -1.65 17.23
N THR A 7 18.42 -2.69 17.70
CA THR A 7 17.74 -3.76 16.93
C THR A 7 16.37 -3.33 16.40
N GLU A 8 16.15 -2.03 16.23
CA GLU A 8 14.81 -1.47 16.01
C GLU A 8 14.84 -0.60 14.76
N LEU A 9 14.16 -1.08 13.71
CA LEU A 9 13.97 -0.30 12.49
C LEU A 9 12.88 0.74 12.73
N GLU A 10 13.11 1.96 12.22
CA GLU A 10 12.12 3.03 12.28
C GLU A 10 10.83 2.63 11.54
N PRO A 11 9.65 2.97 12.09
CA PRO A 11 8.39 2.63 11.46
C PRO A 11 8.14 3.46 10.21
N LEU A 12 7.81 2.78 9.11
CA LEU A 12 7.43 3.42 7.85
C LEU A 12 6.10 4.19 7.94
N VAL A 13 5.24 3.81 8.88
CA VAL A 13 4.05 4.57 9.29
C VAL A 13 4.12 4.80 10.80
N SER A 14 4.33 6.04 11.22
CA SER A 14 4.58 6.32 12.64
C SER A 14 3.30 6.28 13.47
N VAL A 15 2.18 6.75 12.91
CA VAL A 15 0.91 6.87 13.64
C VAL A 15 -0.30 6.46 12.80
N PHE A 16 -1.26 5.82 13.45
CA PHE A 16 -2.61 5.60 12.94
C PHE A 16 -3.64 6.45 13.68
N GLU A 17 -4.59 7.01 12.93
CA GLU A 17 -5.70 7.80 13.46
C GLU A 17 -7.02 7.26 12.89
N HIS A 18 -7.98 6.93 13.75
CA HIS A 18 -9.32 6.56 13.32
C HIS A 18 -10.38 7.42 14.00
N MET A 19 -11.55 7.56 13.37
CA MET A 19 -12.61 8.43 13.88
C MET A 19 -13.31 7.76 15.07
N SER A 20 -13.25 8.38 16.25
CA SER A 20 -13.83 7.85 17.49
C SER A 20 -15.35 8.05 17.57
N ASP A 21 -15.89 8.99 16.79
CA ASP A 21 -17.33 9.26 16.69
C ASP A 21 -18.05 8.38 15.65
N LYS A 22 -17.34 7.44 15.01
CA LYS A 22 -17.87 6.50 14.02
C LYS A 22 -18.01 5.08 14.59
N PRO A 23 -19.01 4.30 14.13
CA PRO A 23 -19.20 2.93 14.60
C PRO A 23 -18.00 2.05 14.22
N ARG A 24 -17.74 0.95 14.94
CA ARG A 24 -16.68 -0.02 14.57
C ARG A 24 -15.27 0.60 14.50
N GLY A 25 -14.94 1.57 15.36
CA GLY A 25 -13.62 2.22 15.42
C GLY A 25 -12.42 1.25 15.48
N PRO A 26 -12.43 0.20 16.32
CA PRO A 26 -11.35 -0.79 16.34
C PRO A 26 -11.11 -1.49 14.99
N GLU A 27 -12.18 -1.80 14.24
CA GLU A 27 -12.04 -2.40 12.91
C GLU A 27 -11.48 -1.41 11.89
N ALA A 28 -11.80 -0.11 12.02
CA ALA A 28 -11.19 0.93 11.20
C ALA A 28 -9.67 0.99 11.44
N LEU A 29 -9.22 0.93 12.69
CA LEU A 29 -7.80 0.84 13.04
C LEU A 29 -7.13 -0.42 12.44
N GLU A 30 -7.76 -1.58 12.57
CA GLU A 30 -7.26 -2.83 11.96
C GLU A 30 -7.13 -2.72 10.45
N ARG A 31 -8.10 -2.07 9.78
CA ARG A 31 -8.03 -1.80 8.33
C ARG A 31 -6.88 -0.87 7.98
N LEU A 32 -6.65 0.21 8.72
CA LEU A 32 -5.51 1.10 8.49
C LEU A 32 -4.18 0.36 8.63
N ARG A 33 -4.04 -0.45 9.68
CA ARG A 33 -2.85 -1.31 9.89
C ARG A 33 -2.68 -2.31 8.75
N LYS A 34 -3.77 -2.91 8.27
CA LYS A 34 -3.76 -3.81 7.11
C LYS A 34 -3.29 -3.10 5.84
N ILE A 35 -3.82 -1.91 5.57
CA ILE A 35 -3.46 -1.12 4.38
C ILE A 35 -1.97 -0.77 4.44
N ALA A 36 -1.50 -0.25 5.57
CA ALA A 36 -0.09 0.05 5.78
C ALA A 36 0.80 -1.17 5.57
N SER A 37 0.42 -2.33 6.10
CA SER A 37 1.21 -3.56 5.95
C SER A 37 1.25 -4.04 4.50
N ILE A 38 0.18 -3.85 3.72
CA ILE A 38 0.17 -4.18 2.28
C ILE A 38 1.14 -3.31 1.47
N VAL A 39 1.19 -2.00 1.73
CA VAL A 39 2.01 -1.05 0.95
C VAL A 39 3.45 -0.91 1.45
N LYS A 40 3.76 -1.50 2.62
CA LYS A 40 5.06 -1.40 3.29
C LYS A 40 6.27 -1.75 2.40
N PRO A 41 6.25 -2.82 1.57
CA PRO A 41 7.38 -3.12 0.69
C PRO A 41 7.61 -2.03 -0.37
N LEU A 42 6.55 -1.40 -0.86
CA LEU A 42 6.62 -0.33 -1.87
C LEU A 42 7.23 0.94 -1.27
N MET A 43 6.86 1.24 -0.02
CA MET A 43 7.40 2.35 0.76
C MET A 43 8.88 2.13 1.08
N ARG A 44 9.26 0.92 1.52
CA ARG A 44 10.64 0.55 1.86
C ARG A 44 11.58 0.68 0.66
N GLN A 45 11.17 0.23 -0.52
CA GLN A 45 11.99 0.36 -1.75
C GLN A 45 12.32 1.82 -2.10
N ARG A 46 11.43 2.75 -1.74
CA ARG A 46 11.54 4.17 -2.13
C ARG A 46 11.96 5.07 -0.97
N ASN A 47 12.27 4.50 0.19
CA ASN A 47 12.51 5.22 1.45
C ASN A 47 11.39 6.23 1.76
N TRP A 48 10.14 5.85 1.50
CA TRP A 48 8.98 6.66 1.84
C TRP A 48 8.53 6.38 3.26
N VAL A 49 8.28 7.45 4.01
CA VAL A 49 7.72 7.41 5.35
C VAL A 49 6.43 8.20 5.36
N VAL A 50 5.43 7.69 6.08
CA VAL A 50 4.17 8.39 6.32
C VAL A 50 4.06 8.71 7.81
N GLY A 51 3.99 10.00 8.16
CA GLY A 51 3.93 10.41 9.56
C GLY A 51 2.63 9.97 10.23
N THR A 52 1.49 10.14 9.56
CA THR A 52 0.19 9.71 10.08
C THR A 52 -0.70 9.16 8.96
N LEU A 53 -1.18 7.93 9.13
CA LEU A 53 -2.21 7.35 8.28
C LEU A 53 -3.57 7.42 9.01
N ALA A 54 -4.49 8.20 8.47
CA ALA A 54 -5.74 8.54 9.13
C ALA A 54 -6.97 8.06 8.35
N GLU A 55 -8.02 7.66 9.06
CA GLU A 55 -9.37 7.65 8.53
C GLU A 55 -9.92 9.07 8.46
N PHE A 56 -10.67 9.38 7.40
CA PHE A 56 -11.53 10.55 7.35
C PHE A 56 -12.89 10.23 6.73
N TYR A 57 -13.86 11.12 6.95
CA TYR A 57 -15.21 11.00 6.39
C TYR A 57 -15.73 12.37 5.95
N PRO A 58 -15.21 12.91 4.82
CA PRO A 58 -15.62 14.22 4.33
C PRO A 58 -17.07 14.23 3.83
N VAL A 59 -17.66 15.42 3.69
CA VAL A 59 -19.03 15.60 3.16
C VAL A 59 -19.08 15.26 1.66
N GLU A 60 -17.97 15.46 0.94
CA GLU A 60 -17.83 15.11 -0.46
C GLU A 60 -17.85 13.59 -0.65
N HIS A 61 -18.93 13.08 -1.27
CA HIS A 61 -19.13 11.65 -1.49
C HIS A 61 -18.07 11.02 -2.41
N ASN A 62 -17.52 11.80 -3.35
CA ASN A 62 -16.50 11.35 -4.28
C ASN A 62 -15.11 11.32 -3.65
N LEU A 63 -14.84 12.07 -2.58
CA LEU A 63 -13.50 12.19 -2.00
C LEU A 63 -13.12 10.92 -1.23
N LEU A 64 -12.10 10.22 -1.73
CA LEU A 64 -11.59 8.94 -1.23
C LEU A 64 -10.24 9.08 -0.50
N GLY A 65 -9.40 10.03 -0.91
CA GLY A 65 -8.04 10.17 -0.41
C GLY A 65 -7.54 11.62 -0.37
N LEU A 66 -6.59 11.88 0.53
CA LEU A 66 -5.89 13.16 0.64
C LEU A 66 -4.50 12.96 1.23
N ASN A 67 -3.46 13.34 0.48
CA ASN A 67 -2.09 13.46 0.96
C ASN A 67 -1.79 14.91 1.34
N ILE A 68 -1.39 15.11 2.60
CA ILE A 68 -1.02 16.39 3.18
C ILE A 68 0.50 16.42 3.31
N ASN A 69 1.12 17.42 2.67
CA ASN A 69 2.55 17.69 2.75
C ASN A 69 3.44 16.47 2.46
N ARG A 70 3.19 15.79 1.34
CA ARG A 70 4.05 14.72 0.77
C ARG A 70 4.33 13.59 1.77
N GLY A 71 3.27 13.07 2.39
CA GLY A 71 3.36 11.94 3.31
C GLY A 71 3.42 12.34 4.78
N GLN A 72 3.38 13.63 5.13
CA GLN A 72 3.24 14.03 6.54
C GLN A 72 1.97 13.42 7.15
N LYS A 73 0.84 13.51 6.44
CA LYS A 73 -0.41 12.84 6.79
C LYS A 73 -1.12 12.38 5.52
N ILE A 74 -1.55 11.13 5.50
CA ILE A 74 -2.43 10.60 4.45
C ILE A 74 -3.77 10.26 5.08
N CYS A 75 -4.85 10.81 4.55
CA CYS A 75 -6.21 10.51 4.96
C CYS A 75 -6.88 9.61 3.93
N LEU A 76 -7.52 8.54 4.38
CA LEU A 76 -8.24 7.58 3.55
C LEU A 76 -9.69 7.46 4.02
N ARG A 77 -10.61 7.46 3.06
CA ARG A 77 -12.02 7.15 3.33
C ARG A 77 -12.11 5.64 3.47
N LEU A 78 -12.49 5.16 4.64
CA LEU A 78 -12.68 3.73 4.87
C LEU A 78 -14.12 3.28 4.67
N ARG A 79 -15.09 4.20 4.73
CA ARG A 79 -16.53 3.92 4.79
C ARG A 79 -17.29 4.45 3.59
N TYR A 80 -18.40 3.81 3.23
CA TYR A 80 -19.25 4.30 2.16
C TYR A 80 -19.85 5.67 2.49
N PRO A 81 -19.94 6.59 1.52
CA PRO A 81 -20.66 7.84 1.73
C PRO A 81 -22.16 7.56 1.94
N GLY A 82 -22.76 8.15 2.97
CA GLY A 82 -24.17 7.95 3.33
C GLY A 82 -24.45 6.75 4.24
N ASP A 83 -23.51 5.80 4.37
CA ASP A 83 -23.59 4.70 5.32
C ASP A 83 -22.21 4.49 5.98
N ASP A 84 -22.04 5.06 7.17
CA ASP A 84 -20.80 4.94 7.94
C ASP A 84 -20.69 3.63 8.73
N HIS A 85 -21.69 2.73 8.67
CA HIS A 85 -21.58 1.38 9.20
C HIS A 85 -20.89 0.43 8.23
N GLN A 86 -20.91 0.73 6.93
CA GLN A 86 -20.34 -0.11 5.88
C GLN A 86 -18.95 0.39 5.45
N PHE A 87 -17.95 -0.50 5.52
CA PHE A 87 -16.61 -0.23 5.01
C PHE A 87 -16.53 -0.46 3.48
N LEU A 88 -15.73 0.37 2.82
CA LEU A 88 -15.30 0.16 1.44
C LEU A 88 -14.47 -1.13 1.33
N PRO A 89 -14.51 -1.80 0.17
CA PRO A 89 -13.65 -2.96 -0.09
C PRO A 89 -12.18 -2.59 0.09
N LEU A 90 -11.42 -3.46 0.75
CA LEU A 90 -10.04 -3.19 1.12
C LEU A 90 -9.19 -2.88 -0.10
N GLU A 91 -9.39 -3.60 -1.20
CA GLU A 91 -8.71 -3.41 -2.48
C GLU A 91 -8.99 -2.06 -3.14
N ASN A 92 -10.11 -1.41 -2.83
CA ASN A 92 -10.40 -0.06 -3.31
C ASN A 92 -9.63 0.98 -2.49
N VAL A 93 -9.55 0.76 -1.17
CA VAL A 93 -8.80 1.65 -0.27
C VAL A 93 -7.30 1.51 -0.48
N VAL A 94 -6.79 0.29 -0.74
CA VAL A 94 -5.39 0.07 -1.10
C VAL A 94 -5.03 0.80 -2.40
N ASP A 95 -5.85 0.73 -3.44
CA ASP A 95 -5.60 1.46 -4.70
C ASP A 95 -5.59 2.98 -4.49
N THR A 96 -6.45 3.49 -3.59
CA THR A 96 -6.43 4.89 -3.15
C THR A 96 -5.13 5.21 -2.37
N MET A 97 -4.67 4.31 -1.50
CA MET A 97 -3.40 4.49 -0.80
C MET A 97 -2.21 4.54 -1.77
N LEU A 98 -2.17 3.71 -2.81
CA LEU A 98 -1.14 3.75 -3.84
C LEU A 98 -1.14 5.09 -4.58
N HIS A 99 -2.33 5.62 -4.89
CA HIS A 99 -2.51 6.95 -5.47
C HIS A 99 -1.96 8.04 -4.55
N GLU A 100 -2.32 8.03 -3.27
CA GLU A 100 -1.84 9.03 -2.31
C GLU A 100 -0.33 8.90 -2.06
N LEU A 101 0.26 7.70 -2.10
CA LEU A 101 1.72 7.54 -2.01
C LEU A 101 2.44 8.16 -3.21
N ALA A 102 1.88 8.11 -4.42
CA ALA A 102 2.47 8.81 -5.58
C ALA A 102 2.55 10.33 -5.35
N HIS A 103 1.60 10.90 -4.59
CA HIS A 103 1.63 12.31 -4.19
C HIS A 103 2.76 12.68 -3.21
N ASN A 104 3.50 11.72 -2.65
CA ASN A 104 4.75 12.04 -1.95
C ASN A 104 5.76 12.74 -2.88
N VAL A 105 5.72 12.40 -4.17
CA VAL A 105 6.70 12.86 -5.16
C VAL A 105 6.08 13.83 -6.16
N ILE A 106 4.94 13.45 -6.75
CA ILE A 106 4.35 14.17 -7.88
C ILE A 106 3.03 14.80 -7.46
N GLY A 107 2.96 16.13 -7.54
CA GLY A 107 1.77 16.88 -7.15
C GLY A 107 0.60 16.75 -8.13
N PRO A 108 0.75 17.19 -9.40
CA PRO A 108 -0.33 17.16 -10.37
C PRO A 108 -0.58 15.74 -10.92
N HIS A 109 -1.82 15.44 -11.31
CA HIS A 109 -2.18 14.24 -12.08
C HIS A 109 -1.72 14.37 -13.54
N ASN A 110 -0.40 14.44 -13.75
CA ASN A 110 0.23 14.47 -15.06
C ASN A 110 0.62 13.06 -15.51
N ARG A 111 1.22 12.94 -16.71
CA ARG A 111 1.67 11.65 -17.26
C ARG A 111 2.63 10.91 -16.31
N GLU A 112 3.54 11.64 -15.66
CA GLU A 112 4.52 11.07 -14.72
C GLU A 112 3.84 10.49 -13.47
N PHE A 113 2.82 11.20 -12.94
CA PHE A 113 1.99 10.71 -11.84
C PHE A 113 1.32 9.39 -12.21
N HIS A 114 0.67 9.33 -13.37
CA HIS A 114 0.01 8.11 -13.82
C HIS A 114 0.99 6.96 -14.03
N ALA A 115 2.17 7.24 -14.60
CA ALA A 115 3.22 6.23 -14.76
C ALA A 115 3.70 5.67 -13.41
N LEU A 116 3.92 6.54 -12.41
CA LEU A 116 4.30 6.12 -11.06
C LEU A 116 3.17 5.32 -10.39
N TRP A 117 1.92 5.76 -10.51
CA TRP A 117 0.79 5.06 -9.92
C TRP A 117 0.55 3.69 -10.57
N ASP A 118 0.66 3.57 -11.89
CA ASP A 118 0.60 2.29 -12.60
C ASP A 118 1.75 1.36 -12.15
N LYS A 119 2.99 1.87 -12.03
CA LYS A 119 4.13 1.10 -11.51
C LYS A 119 3.88 0.57 -10.09
N LEU A 120 3.35 1.40 -9.20
CA LEU A 120 3.00 0.98 -7.83
C LEU A 120 1.93 -0.13 -7.82
N ARG A 121 0.96 -0.06 -8.74
CA ARG A 121 -0.08 -1.10 -8.88
C ARG A 121 0.51 -2.42 -9.40
N ASP A 122 1.40 -2.36 -10.38
CA ASP A 122 2.06 -3.54 -10.95
C ASP A 122 2.92 -4.26 -9.90
N GLU A 123 3.71 -3.50 -9.12
CA GLU A 123 4.49 -4.04 -8.00
C GLU A 123 3.60 -4.64 -6.91
N HIS A 124 2.48 -3.98 -6.59
CA HIS A 124 1.49 -4.51 -5.65
C HIS A 124 0.85 -5.82 -6.16
N GLU A 125 0.49 -5.90 -7.44
CA GLU A 125 -0.05 -7.13 -8.02
C GLU A 125 0.99 -8.26 -8.00
N ALA A 126 2.27 -7.94 -8.27
CA ALA A 126 3.37 -8.89 -8.19
C ALA A 126 3.58 -9.42 -6.76
N LEU A 127 3.49 -8.55 -5.74
CA LEU A 127 3.50 -8.92 -4.32
C LEU A 127 2.38 -9.92 -4.01
N VAL A 128 1.15 -9.59 -4.39
CA VAL A 128 -0.04 -10.46 -4.17
C VAL A 128 0.14 -11.81 -4.84
N ARG A 129 0.62 -11.84 -6.08
CA ARG A 129 0.88 -13.07 -6.85
C ARG A 129 1.91 -13.96 -6.16
N LYS A 130 2.98 -13.37 -5.64
CA LYS A 130 4.04 -14.06 -4.87
C LYS A 130 3.58 -14.49 -3.48
N GLY A 131 2.45 -13.97 -3.00
CA GLY A 131 1.82 -14.35 -1.73
C GLY A 131 2.01 -13.38 -0.59
N TYR A 132 2.55 -12.20 -0.88
CA TYR A 132 2.53 -11.11 0.06
C TYR A 132 1.14 -10.48 0.11
N THR A 133 0.50 -10.59 1.26
CA THR A 133 -0.81 -9.97 1.53
C THR A 133 -0.73 -8.99 2.69
N GLY A 134 0.45 -8.41 2.95
CA GLY A 134 0.76 -7.65 4.16
C GLY A 134 1.22 -8.53 5.34
N GLU A 135 1.78 -7.89 6.36
CA GLU A 135 2.27 -8.52 7.60
C GLU A 135 1.12 -9.21 8.36
N GLY A 136 1.37 -10.44 8.80
CA GLY A 136 0.58 -11.16 9.81
C GLY A 136 -0.86 -11.51 9.44
N PHE A 137 -1.32 -12.66 9.93
CA PHE A 137 -2.73 -12.96 10.07
C PHE A 137 -3.30 -11.98 11.12
N LEU A 138 -4.03 -10.95 10.71
CA LEU A 138 -4.57 -9.92 11.62
C LEU A 138 -5.75 -10.41 12.48
N GLY A 139 -5.99 -11.73 12.53
CA GLY A 139 -6.84 -12.33 13.55
C GLY A 139 -6.06 -12.48 14.86
N HIS A 140 -6.77 -12.63 15.98
CA HIS A 140 -6.21 -13.02 17.28
C HIS A 140 -5.69 -14.48 17.24
N GLY A 141 -4.78 -14.79 16.33
CA GLY A 141 -4.06 -16.05 16.28
C GLY A 141 -2.81 -15.89 17.14
N ASN A 142 -2.74 -16.61 18.24
CA ASN A 142 -1.50 -16.69 19.01
C ASN A 142 -0.38 -17.17 18.10
N ARG A 143 0.69 -16.38 17.99
CA ARG A 143 1.96 -16.81 17.39
C ARG A 143 2.48 -17.98 18.24
N LEU A 144 2.20 -19.22 17.82
CA LEU A 144 2.68 -20.41 18.48
C LEU A 144 4.21 -20.48 18.28
N GLY A 145 4.96 -19.92 19.24
CA GLY A 145 6.40 -20.13 19.45
C GLY A 145 7.24 -20.28 18.19
N GLY A 146 7.73 -19.16 17.63
CA GLY A 146 8.68 -19.17 16.52
C GLY A 146 10.07 -18.71 16.96
N ARG A 147 11.08 -19.58 16.81
CA ARG A 147 12.50 -19.22 16.92
C ARG A 147 12.83 -18.25 15.78
N ARG A 148 13.66 -17.23 16.02
CA ARG A 148 14.14 -16.29 14.99
C ARG A 148 14.72 -17.10 13.82
N ILE A 149 14.04 -17.08 12.69
CA ILE A 149 14.43 -17.81 11.48
C ILE A 149 15.59 -17.05 10.83
N PRO A 150 16.72 -17.70 10.48
CA PRO A 150 17.80 -17.06 9.74
C PRO A 150 17.31 -16.46 8.41
N MET A 151 17.88 -15.32 8.00
CA MET A 151 17.53 -14.64 6.73
C MET A 151 17.55 -15.56 5.50
N SER A 152 18.51 -16.50 5.46
CA SER A 152 18.63 -17.48 4.39
C SER A 152 17.42 -18.42 4.33
N GLU A 153 16.86 -18.81 5.47
CA GLU A 153 15.67 -19.65 5.54
C GLU A 153 14.41 -18.87 5.17
N VAL A 154 14.29 -17.61 5.59
CA VAL A 154 13.19 -16.72 5.17
C VAL A 154 13.18 -16.57 3.65
N ARG A 155 14.33 -16.25 3.04
CA ARG A 155 14.48 -16.17 1.58
C ARG A 155 14.14 -17.48 0.90
N ARG A 156 14.61 -18.61 1.43
CA ARG A 156 14.31 -19.95 0.90
C ARG A 156 12.81 -20.25 0.94
N GLN A 157 12.14 -19.95 2.05
CA GLN A 157 10.70 -20.16 2.20
C GLN A 157 9.90 -19.27 1.25
N ALA A 158 10.24 -17.97 1.16
CA ALA A 158 9.60 -17.05 0.22
C ALA A 158 9.74 -17.52 -1.24
N ARG A 159 10.95 -17.95 -1.64
CA ARG A 159 11.20 -18.54 -2.95
C ARG A 159 10.40 -19.82 -3.17
N ALA A 160 10.40 -20.74 -2.21
CA ALA A 160 9.65 -21.99 -2.32
C ALA A 160 8.13 -21.78 -2.45
N VAL A 161 7.57 -20.79 -1.74
CA VAL A 161 6.16 -20.41 -1.86
C VAL A 161 5.88 -19.82 -3.25
N ALA A 162 6.75 -18.92 -3.72
CA ALA A 162 6.61 -18.33 -5.04
C ALA A 162 6.75 -19.36 -6.17
N GLU A 163 7.69 -20.30 -6.07
CA GLU A 163 7.86 -21.41 -7.02
C GLU A 163 6.63 -22.32 -7.06
N ARG A 164 6.09 -22.71 -5.90
CA ARG A 164 4.83 -23.47 -5.82
C ARG A 164 3.65 -22.74 -6.45
N ARG A 165 3.59 -21.41 -6.34
CA ARG A 165 2.56 -20.61 -7.00
C ARG A 165 2.81 -20.48 -8.50
N LYS A 166 4.07 -20.43 -8.92
CA LYS A 166 4.47 -20.41 -10.33
C LYS A 166 4.08 -21.71 -11.04
N THR A 167 4.24 -22.87 -10.39
CA THR A 167 3.80 -24.17 -10.95
C THR A 167 2.27 -24.28 -11.03
N LEU A 168 1.54 -23.71 -10.06
CA LEU A 168 0.07 -23.62 -10.13
C LEU A 168 -0.41 -22.65 -11.23
N SER A 169 0.42 -21.68 -11.61
CA SER A 169 0.16 -20.72 -12.69
C SER A 169 0.79 -21.14 -14.03
N ALA A 170 1.54 -22.24 -14.08
CA ALA A 170 2.22 -22.74 -15.27
C ALA A 170 1.21 -23.40 -16.22
N GLY A 171 0.49 -22.57 -16.97
CA GLY A 171 -0.50 -22.98 -17.96
C GLY A 171 -1.29 -21.82 -18.57
N GLY A 172 -1.26 -20.63 -17.94
CA GLY A 172 -1.88 -19.42 -18.48
C GLY A 172 -0.82 -18.37 -18.82
N GLY A 173 -0.59 -18.10 -20.09
CA GLY A 173 0.16 -16.92 -20.52
C GLY A 173 -0.61 -15.67 -20.12
N GLN A 174 -0.29 -15.11 -18.95
CA GLN A 174 -0.98 -13.96 -18.40
C GLN A 174 -0.06 -12.74 -18.50
N LYS A 175 -0.50 -11.73 -19.27
CA LYS A 175 0.14 -10.41 -19.31
C LYS A 175 0.13 -9.79 -17.91
N LEU A 176 1.17 -9.02 -17.62
CA LEU A 176 1.21 -8.14 -16.45
C LEU A 176 0.22 -6.98 -16.68
N GLY A 177 -0.55 -6.65 -15.64
CA GLY A 177 -1.61 -5.64 -15.69
C GLY A 177 -3.01 -6.26 -15.74
N GLY A 178 -3.45 -6.86 -14.63
CA GLY A 178 -4.82 -7.33 -14.44
C GLY A 178 -4.96 -8.83 -14.19
N THR A 179 -6.01 -9.20 -13.46
CA THR A 179 -6.48 -10.58 -13.34
C THR A 179 -6.68 -11.17 -14.73
N GLY A 180 -6.09 -12.32 -14.99
CA GLY A 180 -6.16 -13.01 -16.28
C GLY A 180 -7.63 -13.18 -16.68
N ILE A 181 -7.94 -12.77 -17.91
CA ILE A 181 -9.28 -12.84 -18.45
C ILE A 181 -9.65 -14.32 -18.52
N MET A 182 -10.60 -14.73 -17.68
CA MET A 182 -11.09 -16.11 -17.69
C MET A 182 -11.83 -16.36 -19.01
N ARG A 183 -11.77 -17.60 -19.50
CA ARG A 183 -12.42 -18.00 -20.76
C ARG A 183 -13.93 -17.74 -20.65
N GLY A 184 -14.45 -16.80 -21.45
CA GLY A 184 -15.86 -16.38 -21.43
C GLY A 184 -16.13 -14.98 -20.87
N GLN A 185 -15.11 -14.28 -20.33
CA GLN A 185 -15.25 -12.88 -19.93
C GLN A 185 -14.99 -11.93 -21.10
N ASP A 186 -15.75 -10.82 -21.18
CA ASP A 186 -15.51 -9.76 -22.16
C ASP A 186 -14.32 -8.90 -21.71
N ALA A 187 -13.21 -9.03 -22.44
CA ALA A 187 -12.00 -8.25 -22.24
C ALA A 187 -12.27 -6.73 -22.20
N ARG A 188 -13.17 -6.24 -23.06
CA ARG A 188 -13.50 -4.81 -23.14
C ARG A 188 -14.20 -4.33 -21.88
N ALA A 189 -15.13 -5.13 -21.36
CA ALA A 189 -15.83 -4.81 -20.12
C ALA A 189 -14.88 -4.76 -18.91
N ILE A 190 -13.93 -5.70 -18.82
CA ILE A 190 -12.93 -5.71 -17.73
C ILE A 190 -12.02 -4.48 -17.81
N ILE A 191 -11.52 -4.16 -19.01
CA ILE A 191 -10.68 -2.98 -19.22
C ILE A 191 -11.45 -1.70 -18.90
N ALA A 192 -12.70 -1.61 -19.35
CA ALA A 192 -13.58 -0.46 -19.05
C ALA A 192 -13.80 -0.31 -17.54
N ALA A 193 -14.15 -1.38 -16.84
CA ALA A 193 -14.35 -1.35 -15.39
C ALA A 193 -13.07 -0.94 -14.63
N ALA A 194 -11.91 -1.41 -15.07
CA ALA A 194 -10.63 -1.01 -14.49
C ALA A 194 -10.34 0.48 -14.73
N ALA A 195 -10.63 0.99 -15.93
CA ALA A 195 -10.47 2.41 -16.27
C ALA A 195 -11.44 3.30 -15.48
N GLU A 196 -12.70 2.88 -15.33
CA GLU A 196 -13.71 3.58 -14.52
C GLU A 196 -13.28 3.68 -13.05
N LYS A 197 -12.75 2.60 -12.48
CA LYS A 197 -12.22 2.61 -11.12
C LYS A 197 -11.07 3.61 -10.97
N ARG A 198 -10.16 3.70 -11.95
CA ARG A 198 -9.06 4.68 -11.95
C ARG A 198 -9.59 6.11 -11.97
N MET A 199 -10.50 6.42 -12.91
CA MET A 199 -11.12 7.74 -13.00
C MET A 199 -11.84 8.13 -11.71
N LYS A 200 -12.48 7.16 -11.03
CA LYS A 200 -13.14 7.41 -9.75
C LYS A 200 -12.15 7.80 -8.65
N ILE A 201 -10.99 7.15 -8.56
CA ILE A 201 -9.95 7.49 -7.56
C ILE A 201 -9.36 8.86 -7.85
N GLU A 202 -9.02 9.15 -9.10
CA GLU A 202 -8.48 10.45 -9.50
C GLU A 202 -9.44 11.60 -9.21
N ARG A 203 -10.71 11.48 -9.61
CA ARG A 203 -11.78 12.45 -9.27
C ARG A 203 -12.11 12.50 -7.79
N GLY A 204 -11.71 11.45 -7.06
CA GLY A 204 -11.87 11.30 -5.63
C GLY A 204 -10.64 11.69 -4.84
N CYS A 205 -9.67 12.37 -5.44
CA CYS A 205 -8.50 12.87 -4.75
C CYS A 205 -8.62 14.40 -4.62
N ALA A 206 -8.37 14.93 -3.43
CA ALA A 206 -8.29 16.38 -3.20
C ALA A 206 -6.85 16.89 -3.00
N SER A 207 -5.84 16.01 -3.16
CA SER A 207 -4.43 16.36 -3.02
C SER A 207 -4.05 17.50 -3.98
N ASN A 208 -3.28 18.47 -3.46
CA ASN A 208 -2.85 19.68 -4.18
C ASN A 208 -3.97 20.63 -4.66
N THR A 209 -5.22 20.44 -4.20
CA THR A 209 -6.34 21.37 -4.49
C THR A 209 -6.60 22.34 -3.34
N ASP A 210 -7.26 23.47 -3.63
CA ASP A 210 -7.70 24.44 -2.63
C ASP A 210 -8.66 23.83 -1.62
N ARG A 211 -9.58 22.99 -2.11
CA ARG A 211 -10.53 22.26 -1.26
C ARG A 211 -9.81 21.28 -0.35
N GLY A 212 -8.80 20.55 -0.84
CA GLY A 212 -7.97 19.66 -0.03
C GLY A 212 -7.24 20.40 1.09
N ARG A 213 -6.73 21.62 0.82
CA ARG A 213 -6.12 22.46 1.88
C ARG A 213 -7.13 22.89 2.94
N GLN A 214 -8.38 23.17 2.55
CA GLN A 214 -9.44 23.47 3.50
C GLN A 214 -9.78 22.26 4.38
N ILE A 215 -9.95 21.08 3.76
CA ILE A 215 -10.23 19.83 4.49
C ILE A 215 -9.08 19.50 5.43
N ALA A 216 -7.82 19.65 5.02
CA ALA A 216 -6.67 19.45 5.89
C ALA A 216 -6.71 20.33 7.16
N ARG A 217 -7.18 21.59 7.03
CA ARG A 217 -7.37 22.50 8.17
C ARG A 217 -8.53 22.04 9.06
N GLU A 218 -9.65 21.65 8.46
CA GLU A 218 -10.82 21.13 9.19
C GLU A 218 -10.47 19.87 9.98
N GLU A 219 -9.74 18.93 9.38
CA GLU A 219 -9.28 17.70 10.03
C GLU A 219 -8.26 17.95 11.15
N ALA A 220 -7.43 19.00 11.03
CA ALA A 220 -6.49 19.37 12.09
C ALA A 220 -7.16 19.89 13.37
N VAL A 221 -8.40 20.40 13.26
CA VAL A 221 -9.19 20.94 14.38
C VAL A 221 -9.98 19.84 15.12
N LYS A 222 -10.32 18.73 14.46
CA LYS A 222 -11.15 17.63 15.02
C LYS A 222 -10.41 16.69 15.98
N LYS A 223 -9.52 17.20 16.83
CA LYS A 223 -8.67 16.36 17.71
C LYS A 223 -9.46 15.51 18.70
N ASP A 224 -10.59 16.00 19.21
CA ASP A 224 -11.40 15.30 20.21
C ASP A 224 -12.20 14.10 19.64
N LYS A 225 -12.26 13.98 18.31
CA LYS A 225 -13.02 12.94 17.59
C LYS A 225 -12.14 11.90 16.92
N VAL A 226 -10.86 11.84 17.31
CA VAL A 226 -9.89 10.94 16.71
C VAL A 226 -9.18 10.17 17.81
N THR A 227 -9.12 8.85 17.65
CA THR A 227 -8.26 8.01 18.49
C THR A 227 -6.95 7.77 17.75
N ARG A 228 -5.84 8.12 18.43
CA ARG A 228 -4.48 8.06 17.91
C ARG A 228 -3.75 6.85 18.48
N THR A 229 -3.07 6.09 17.62
CA THR A 229 -2.25 4.93 18.00
C THR A 229 -0.86 5.08 17.39
N THR A 230 0.18 5.15 18.22
CA THR A 230 1.57 5.25 17.80
C THR A 230 2.17 3.87 17.54
N VAL A 231 3.05 3.78 16.56
CA VAL A 231 3.90 2.61 16.31
C VAL A 231 5.29 2.98 16.78
N GLU A 232 5.84 2.19 17.69
CA GLU A 232 7.17 2.47 18.25
C GLU A 232 8.25 1.86 17.37
N HIS A 233 8.11 0.58 17.00
CA HIS A 233 9.15 -0.18 16.30
C HIS A 233 8.58 -1.20 15.32
N GLU A 234 9.37 -1.55 14.30
CA GLU A 234 9.07 -2.69 13.42
C GLU A 234 9.75 -3.98 13.91
N ASP A 235 9.07 -5.11 13.74
CA ASP A 235 9.67 -6.43 14.00
C ASP A 235 10.74 -6.72 12.92
N GLU A 236 11.99 -6.95 13.34
CA GLU A 236 13.10 -7.27 12.44
C GLU A 236 12.82 -8.50 11.55
N GLN A 237 12.06 -9.49 12.04
CA GLN A 237 11.67 -10.67 11.26
C GLN A 237 10.66 -10.31 10.16
N GLU A 238 9.74 -9.39 10.45
CA GLU A 238 8.79 -8.91 9.44
C GLU A 238 9.51 -8.08 8.38
N ALA A 239 10.43 -7.21 8.80
CA ALA A 239 11.31 -6.47 7.89
C ALA A 239 12.16 -7.39 7.00
N ALA A 240 12.67 -8.49 7.56
CA ALA A 240 13.40 -9.52 6.85
C ALA A 240 12.57 -10.25 5.78
N ILE A 241 11.35 -10.67 6.14
CA ILE A 241 10.40 -11.31 5.21
C ILE A 241 10.07 -10.34 4.08
N MET A 242 9.79 -9.10 4.42
CA MET A 242 9.49 -8.05 3.46
C MET A 242 10.66 -7.82 2.49
N GLN A 243 11.89 -7.78 2.99
CA GLN A 243 13.08 -7.64 2.17
C GLN A 243 13.24 -8.80 1.18
N ALA A 244 12.92 -10.03 1.59
CA ALA A 244 12.94 -11.18 0.69
C ALA A 244 11.89 -11.07 -0.44
N TYR A 245 10.70 -10.52 -0.17
CA TYR A 245 9.69 -10.27 -1.20
C TYR A 245 10.10 -9.16 -2.17
N ILE A 246 10.74 -8.09 -1.67
CA ILE A 246 11.30 -7.01 -2.49
C ILE A 246 12.32 -7.59 -3.48
N GLU A 247 13.33 -8.31 -2.97
CA GLU A 247 14.38 -8.93 -3.78
C GLU A 247 13.78 -9.84 -4.86
N LEU A 248 12.78 -10.64 -4.48
CA LEU A 248 12.12 -11.57 -5.40
C LEU A 248 11.33 -10.87 -6.52
N ILE A 249 10.81 -9.66 -6.30
CA ILE A 249 10.16 -8.87 -7.37
C ILE A 249 11.22 -8.26 -8.28
N GLN A 250 12.26 -7.67 -7.69
CA GLN A 250 13.34 -7.05 -8.45
C GLN A 250 14.09 -8.06 -9.32
N GLU A 251 14.28 -9.30 -8.85
CA GLU A 251 14.84 -10.40 -9.64
C GLU A 251 13.96 -10.72 -10.87
N ASP A 252 12.63 -10.76 -10.71
CA ASP A 252 11.70 -11.02 -11.82
C ASP A 252 11.67 -9.86 -12.82
N GLU A 253 11.66 -8.61 -12.35
CA GLU A 253 11.68 -7.43 -13.22
C GLU A 253 13.00 -7.34 -13.98
N LYS A 254 14.13 -7.59 -13.31
CA LYS A 254 15.44 -7.67 -13.96
C LYS A 254 15.52 -8.78 -14.99
N ALA A 255 14.93 -9.95 -14.72
CA ALA A 255 14.89 -11.05 -15.69
C ALA A 255 14.06 -10.72 -16.93
N GLN A 256 13.05 -9.84 -16.81
CA GLN A 256 12.20 -9.43 -17.93
C GLN A 256 12.80 -8.27 -18.75
N LEU A 257 13.37 -7.28 -18.08
CA LEU A 257 13.85 -6.03 -18.69
C LEU A 257 15.36 -6.06 -19.02
N GLY A 258 16.12 -7.00 -18.46
CA GLY A 258 17.56 -7.12 -18.68
C GLY A 258 18.30 -5.86 -18.26
N ASP A 259 19.11 -5.30 -19.17
CA ASP A 259 19.94 -4.12 -18.93
C ASP A 259 19.14 -2.82 -18.79
N GLN A 260 17.87 -2.81 -19.21
CA GLN A 260 16.97 -1.66 -19.07
C GLN A 260 16.34 -1.56 -17.66
N TYR A 261 16.58 -2.57 -16.80
CA TYR A 261 16.03 -2.57 -15.46
C TYR A 261 16.75 -1.58 -14.55
N LEU A 262 16.00 -0.60 -14.03
CA LEU A 262 16.46 0.26 -12.95
C LEU A 262 15.59 0.01 -11.71
N PRO A 263 16.19 -0.35 -10.56
CA PRO A 263 15.41 -0.56 -9.35
C PRO A 263 14.77 0.75 -8.88
N PRO A 264 13.52 0.71 -8.39
CA PRO A 264 12.91 1.87 -7.75
C PRO A 264 13.79 2.38 -6.61
N SER A 265 13.88 3.71 -6.49
CA SER A 265 14.64 4.36 -5.44
C SER A 265 13.98 5.67 -5.04
N GLN A 266 14.52 6.33 -4.02
CA GLN A 266 14.01 7.64 -3.58
C GLN A 266 14.13 8.71 -4.68
N SER A 267 15.21 8.69 -5.48
CA SER A 267 15.46 9.65 -6.55
C SER A 267 14.81 9.26 -7.88
N ASN A 268 14.58 7.96 -8.11
CA ASN A 268 13.82 7.46 -9.25
C ASN A 268 12.70 6.50 -8.76
N PRO A 269 11.56 7.03 -8.30
CA PRO A 269 10.50 6.22 -7.73
C PRO A 269 9.81 5.29 -8.73
N ALA A 270 9.81 5.61 -10.02
CA ALA A 270 9.22 4.75 -11.03
C ALA A 270 10.17 3.64 -11.51
N GLY A 271 11.49 3.80 -11.36
CA GLY A 271 12.47 2.84 -11.86
C GLY A 271 12.56 2.80 -13.39
N ASN A 272 12.14 3.88 -14.07
CA ASN A 272 12.24 4.01 -15.53
C ASN A 272 13.33 5.02 -15.88
N GLU A 273 13.92 4.93 -17.08
CA GLU A 273 14.67 6.05 -17.65
C GLU A 273 13.69 7.22 -17.86
N GLY A 274 14.02 8.38 -17.27
CA GLY A 274 13.17 9.58 -17.31
C GLY A 274 12.93 10.13 -18.70
#